data_AF-A0A9E3VF25-F1
#
_entry.id   AF-A0A9E3VF25-F1
#
_cell.length_a   1.000
_cell.length_b   1.000
_cell.length_c   1.000
_cell.angle_alpha   90.00
_cell.angle_beta   90.00
_cell.angle_gamma   90.00
#
_symmetry.space_group_name_H-M   'P 1'
#
loop_
_entity.id
_entity.type
_entity.pdbx_description
1 polymer ?
#
loop_
_entity_poly.entity_id
_entity_poly.type
_entity_poly.pdbx_seq_one_letter_code
_entity_poly.pdbx_strand_id
1 'polypeptide(L)' 'MRRLIPTLCGAALLAAIGCDPAPAPPARTPEQQRAVDSTVGASALPGAGGVRGALAAQDSAKAKQAQLDSLAKAP' A
#
# COMPACT_ATOMS: atom_id res chain seq x y z
N MET A 1 -17.32 -29.07 -49.57
CA MET A 1 -15.99 -28.65 -49.10
C MET A 1 -16.14 -27.37 -48.28
N ARG A 2 -16.15 -27.49 -46.94
CA ARG A 2 -16.40 -26.41 -45.98
C ARG A 2 -15.14 -25.54 -45.86
N ARG A 3 -15.19 -24.27 -46.27
CA ARG A 3 -14.11 -23.30 -46.11
C ARG A 3 -14.21 -22.68 -44.71
N LEU A 4 -13.27 -23.03 -43.84
CA LEU A 4 -13.30 -22.77 -42.40
C LEU A 4 -11.99 -22.07 -41.97
N ILE A 5 -11.58 -21.00 -42.65
CA ILE A 5 -10.32 -20.28 -42.35
C ILE A 5 -10.43 -18.79 -42.76
N PRO A 6 -10.98 -17.90 -41.92
CA PRO A 6 -10.39 -16.55 -41.88
C PRO A 6 -10.38 -15.89 -40.47
N THR A 7 -10.49 -16.67 -39.39
CA THR A 7 -10.64 -16.12 -38.02
C THR A 7 -9.49 -16.47 -37.07
N LEU A 8 -8.29 -16.73 -37.59
CA LEU A 8 -7.12 -17.08 -36.76
C LEU A 8 -5.96 -16.07 -36.82
N CYS A 9 -6.03 -15.05 -37.68
CA CYS A 9 -5.00 -14.01 -37.75
C CYS A 9 -5.33 -12.72 -36.97
N GLY A 10 -6.58 -12.51 -36.53
CA GLY A 10 -6.99 -11.25 -35.89
C GLY A 10 -6.64 -11.14 -34.40
N ALA A 11 -6.52 -12.26 -33.68
CA ALA A 11 -6.38 -12.26 -32.22
C ALA A 11 -4.93 -12.12 -31.72
N ALA A 12 -3.93 -12.33 -32.57
CA ALA A 12 -2.52 -12.28 -32.17
C ALA A 12 -1.97 -10.83 -32.08
N LEU A 13 -2.64 -9.84 -32.69
CA LEU A 13 -2.12 -8.47 -32.73
C LEU A 13 -2.45 -7.62 -31.50
N LEU A 14 -3.38 -8.07 -30.64
CA LEU A 14 -3.80 -7.33 -29.43
C LEU A 14 -3.02 -7.71 -28.16
N ALA A 15 -2.16 -8.74 -28.21
CA ALA A 15 -1.35 -9.18 -27.07
C ALA A 15 -0.03 -8.40 -26.91
N ALA A 16 0.24 -7.43 -27.79
CA ALA A 16 1.49 -6.66 -27.81
C ALA A 16 1.37 -5.24 -27.24
N ILE A 17 0.29 -4.93 -26.49
CA ILE A 17 0.23 -3.69 -25.71
C ILE A 17 1.12 -3.90 -24.49
N GLY A 18 2.35 -3.38 -24.62
CA GLY A 18 3.45 -3.54 -23.69
C GLY A 18 3.06 -3.27 -22.24
N CYS A 19 3.32 -4.28 -21.40
CA CYS A 19 3.49 -4.08 -19.97
C CYS A 19 4.93 -3.58 -19.77
N ASP A 20 5.14 -2.28 -19.99
CA ASP A 20 6.38 -1.63 -19.58
C ASP A 20 6.35 -1.51 -18.04
N PRO A 21 7.28 -2.12 -17.30
CA PRO A 21 7.30 -1.99 -15.85
C PRO A 21 7.60 -0.54 -15.51
N ALA A 22 6.58 0.20 -15.10
CA ALA A 22 6.75 1.55 -14.57
C ALA A 22 7.82 1.52 -13.47
N PRO A 23 8.78 2.47 -13.47
CA PRO A 23 9.83 2.50 -12.46
C PRO A 23 9.18 2.54 -11.07
N ALA A 24 9.63 1.64 -10.19
CA ALA A 24 9.10 1.55 -8.85
C ALA A 24 9.23 2.92 -8.15
N PRO A 25 8.17 3.40 -7.48
CA PRO A 25 8.25 4.66 -6.77
C PRO A 25 9.36 4.58 -5.71
N PRO A 26 10.05 5.71 -5.42
CA PRO A 26 11.10 5.73 -4.42
C PRO A 26 10.57 5.27 -3.07
N ALA A 27 11.47 4.69 -2.26
CA ALA A 27 11.14 4.26 -0.91
C ALA A 27 10.55 5.45 -0.12
N ARG A 28 9.41 5.22 0.52
CA ARG A 28 8.73 6.23 1.34
C ARG A 28 9.52 6.46 2.62
N THR A 29 9.56 7.71 3.08
CA THR A 29 10.06 8.00 4.44
C THR A 29 9.06 7.47 5.47
N PRO A 30 9.48 7.26 6.74
CA PRO A 30 8.57 6.83 7.81
C PRO A 30 7.34 7.74 7.97
N GLU A 31 7.50 9.05 7.77
CA GLU A 31 6.41 10.04 7.84
C GLU A 31 5.43 9.86 6.69
N GLN A 32 5.93 9.66 5.47
CA GLN A 32 5.11 9.42 4.30
C GLN A 32 4.34 8.10 4.43
N GLN A 33 4.98 7.07 4.98
CA GLN A 33 4.36 5.77 5.18
C GLN A 33 3.24 5.85 6.22
N ARG A 34 3.48 6.57 7.32
CA ARG A 34 2.44 6.87 8.32
C ARG A 34 1.28 7.69 7.75
N ALA A 35 1.54 8.65 6.86
CA ALA A 35 0.49 9.40 6.19
C ALA A 35 -0.39 8.50 5.32
N VAL A 36 0.20 7.57 4.57
CA VAL A 36 -0.56 6.58 3.79
C VAL A 36 -1.38 5.67 4.71
N ASP A 37 -0.75 5.11 5.74
CA ASP A 37 -1.42 4.18 6.65
C ASP A 37 -2.58 4.85 7.40
N SER A 38 -2.45 6.13 7.76
CA SER A 38 -3.55 6.88 8.39
C SER A 38 -4.72 7.09 7.44
N THR A 39 -4.46 7.38 6.15
CA THR A 39 -5.53 7.49 5.14
C THR A 39 -6.21 6.14 4.90
N VAL A 40 -5.46 5.04 4.86
CA VAL A 40 -6.00 3.69 4.73
C VAL A 40 -6.82 3.32 5.96
N GLY A 41 -6.30 3.56 7.17
CA GLY A 41 -7.02 3.31 8.42
C GLY A 41 -8.24 4.21 8.65
N ALA A 42 -8.35 5.34 7.94
CA ALA A 42 -9.53 6.21 7.92
C ALA A 42 -10.58 5.76 6.88
N SER A 43 -10.18 4.93 5.91
CA SER A 43 -11.06 4.48 4.83
C SER A 43 -11.98 3.34 5.25
N ALA A 44 -13.00 3.06 4.43
CA ALA A 44 -13.89 1.91 4.55
C ALA A 44 -13.37 0.67 3.77
N LEU A 45 -12.09 0.66 3.38
CA LEU A 45 -11.52 -0.45 2.66
C LEU A 45 -11.49 -1.72 3.54
N PRO A 46 -11.74 -2.91 2.98
CA PRO A 46 -11.56 -4.16 3.70
C PRO A 46 -10.15 -4.24 4.30
N GLY A 47 -10.06 -4.52 5.60
CA GLY A 47 -8.78 -4.57 6.33
C GLY A 47 -8.29 -3.24 6.91
N ALA A 48 -8.93 -2.09 6.61
CA ALA A 48 -8.57 -0.78 7.17
C ALA A 48 -8.60 -0.75 8.71
N GLY A 49 -9.52 -1.50 9.32
CA GLY A 49 -9.59 -1.64 10.79
C GLY A 49 -8.31 -2.21 11.41
N GLY A 50 -7.62 -3.13 10.70
CA GLY A 50 -6.35 -3.69 11.14
C GLY A 50 -5.22 -2.65 11.13
N VAL A 51 -5.16 -1.82 10.07
CA VAL A 51 -4.19 -0.71 9.97
C VAL A 51 -4.42 0.31 11.08
N ARG A 52 -5.69 0.68 11.33
CA ARG A 52 -6.05 1.58 12.43
C ARG A 52 -5.62 1.01 13.79
N GLY A 53 -5.86 -0.28 14.04
CA GLY A 53 -5.44 -0.95 15.28
C GLY A 53 -3.92 -0.94 15.46
N ALA A 54 -3.17 -1.22 14.38
CA ALA A 54 -1.71 -1.18 14.40
C ALA A 54 -1.17 0.24 14.70
N LEU A 55 -1.76 1.27 14.09
CA LEU A 55 -1.41 2.67 14.39
C LEU A 55 -1.68 3.02 15.85
N ALA A 56 -2.84 2.65 16.39
CA ALA A 56 -3.19 2.90 17.79
C ALA A 56 -2.22 2.22 18.78
N ALA A 57 -1.78 0.99 18.47
CA ALA A 57 -0.80 0.28 19.27
C ALA A 57 0.57 0.98 19.25
N GLN A 58 1.03 1.43 18.08
CA GLN A 58 2.28 2.19 17.95
C GLN A 58 2.22 3.51 18.74
N ASP A 59 1.12 4.25 18.63
CA ASP A 59 0.94 5.52 19.33
C ASP A 59 0.90 5.32 20.85
N SER A 60 0.27 4.22 21.31
CA SER A 60 0.26 3.83 22.72
C SER A 60 1.66 3.51 23.24
N ALA A 61 2.48 2.79 22.47
CA ALA A 61 3.86 2.50 22.83
C ALA A 61 4.70 3.78 22.91
N LYS A 62 4.55 4.69 21.93
CA LYS A 62 5.23 5.98 21.92
C LYS A 62 4.84 6.85 23.11
N ALA A 63 3.56 6.87 23.49
CA ALA A 63 3.08 7.61 24.65
C ALA A 63 3.70 7.07 25.96
N LYS A 64 3.75 5.76 26.13
CA LYS A 64 4.40 5.14 27.29
C LYS A 64 5.90 5.46 27.35
N GLN A 65 6.57 5.39 26.20
CA GLN A 65 7.99 5.75 26.13
C GLN A 65 8.20 7.21 26.50
N ALA A 66 7.39 8.14 25.98
CA ALA A 66 7.45 9.55 26.35
C ALA A 66 7.21 9.79 27.86
N GLN A 67 6.34 9.01 28.50
CA GLN A 67 6.15 9.05 29.95
C GLN A 67 7.42 8.60 30.69
N LEU A 68 8.01 7.47 30.29
CA LEU A 68 9.26 6.98 30.88
C LEU A 68 10.40 7.97 30.69
N ASP A 69 10.54 8.55 29.50
CA ASP A 69 11.55 9.56 29.19
C ASP A 69 11.34 10.83 30.04
N SER A 70 10.08 11.22 30.29
CA SER A 70 9.75 12.36 31.14
C SER A 70 10.12 12.09 32.61
N LEU A 71 9.90 10.88 33.10
CA LEU A 71 10.30 10.47 34.45
C LEU A 71 11.83 10.38 34.58
N ALA A 72 12.53 9.86 33.56
CA ALA A 72 13.98 9.78 33.54
C ALA A 72 14.66 11.15 33.41
N LYS A 73 13.97 12.15 32.88
CA LYS A 73 14.44 13.53 32.74
C LYS A 73 14.03 14.44 33.90
N ALA A 74 13.17 13.97 34.81
CA ALA A 74 12.84 14.71 36.03
C ALA A 74 14.10 14.78 36.93
N PRO A 75 14.44 15.96 37.47
CA PRO A 75 15.68 16.19 38.24
C PRO A 75 15.71 15.46 39.59
#